data_AF-A0A5D4RIE8-F1
#
_entry.id   AF-A0A5D4RIE8-F1
#
_cell.length_a   1.000
_cell.length_b   1.000
_cell.length_c   1.000
_cell.angle_alpha   90.00
_cell.angle_beta   90.00
_cell.angle_gamma   90.00
#
_symmetry.space_group_name_H-M   'P 1'
#
loop_
_entity.id
_entity.type
_entity.pdbx_description
1 polymer ?
#
loop_
_entity_poly.entity_id
_entity_poly.type
_entity_poly.pdbx_seq_one_letter_code
_entity_poly.pdbx_strand_id
1 'polypeptide(L)' 'MPSWLVNQMRRAYLEKDRYQIKLLNQCWNFYRKRNEKRS' A
#
# COMPACT_ATOMS: atom_id res chain seq x y z
N MET A 1 -0.41 -4.84 -6.40
CA MET A 1 -1.06 -3.82 -5.55
C MET A 1 -2.28 -3.32 -6.29
N PRO A 2 -3.47 -3.21 -5.65
CA PRO A 2 -4.67 -2.73 -6.34
C PRO A 2 -4.50 -1.30 -6.85
N SER A 3 -5.20 -0.93 -7.92
CA SER A 3 -5.12 0.41 -8.53
C SER A 3 -5.40 1.54 -7.54
N TRP A 4 -6.37 1.35 -6.63
CA TRP A 4 -6.68 2.30 -5.57
C TRP A 4 -5.51 2.56 -4.62
N LEU A 5 -4.73 1.52 -4.28
CA LEU A 5 -3.61 1.63 -3.36
C LEU A 5 -2.39 2.30 -4.02
N VAL A 6 -2.20 2.06 -5.31
CA VAL A 6 -1.17 2.75 -6.12
C VAL A 6 -1.46 4.26 -6.20
N ASN A 7 -2.72 4.65 -6.38
CA ASN A 7 -3.10 6.07 -6.39
C ASN A 7 -2.84 6.76 -5.04
N GLN A 8 -3.06 6.07 -3.92
CA GLN A 8 -2.74 6.57 -2.58
C GLN A 8 -1.23 6.73 -2.39
N MET A 9 -0.42 5.76 -2.82
CA MET A 9 1.05 5.87 -2.74
C MET A 9 1.60 7.01 -3.60
N ARG A 10 1.03 7.25 -4.79
CA ARG A 10 1.44 8.35 -5.65
C ARG A 10 1.22 9.71 -4.98
N ARG A 11 0.08 9.91 -4.31
CA ARG A 11 -0.21 11.14 -3.55
C ARG A 11 0.74 11.32 -2.39
N ALA A 12 0.90 10.28 -1.56
CA ALA A 12 1.83 10.29 -0.43
C ALA A 12 3.28 10.61 -0.85
N TYR A 13 3.70 10.10 -2.01
CA TYR A 13 5.02 10.40 -2.58
C TYR A 13 5.15 11.87 -3.01
N LEU A 14 4.14 12.43 -3.67
CA LEU A 14 4.14 13.85 -4.09
C LEU A 14 4.14 14.79 -2.87
N GLU A 15 3.42 14.42 -1.81
CA GLU A 15 3.37 15.16 -0.54
C GLU A 15 4.60 14.91 0.35
N LYS A 16 5.50 14.01 -0.07
CA LYS A 16 6.67 13.55 0.70
C LYS A 16 6.30 13.00 2.09
N ASP A 17 5.08 12.50 2.26
CA ASP A 17 4.62 11.89 3.50
C ASP A 17 5.16 10.46 3.64
N ARG A 18 6.34 10.37 4.26
CA ARG A 18 7.02 9.10 4.54
C ARG A 18 6.22 8.20 5.49
N TYR A 19 5.41 8.79 6.37
CA TYR A 19 4.61 8.03 7.33
C TYR A 19 3.47 7.32 6.60
N GLN A 20 2.75 8.04 5.74
CA GLN A 20 1.69 7.48 4.92
C GLN A 20 2.23 6.41 3.96
N ILE A 21 3.39 6.61 3.33
CA ILE A 21 4.04 5.57 2.50
C ILE A 21 4.32 4.30 3.32
N LYS A 22 4.86 4.44 4.54
CA LYS A 22 5.16 3.29 5.42
C LYS A 22 3.88 2.53 5.78
N LEU A 23 2.82 3.26 6.15
CA LEU A 23 1.52 2.68 6.47
C LEU A 23 0.91 1.94 5.28
N LEU A 24 0.88 2.57 4.10
CA LEU A 24 0.34 1.97 2.88
C LEU A 24 1.10 0.69 2.48
N ASN A 25 2.43 0.68 2.66
CA ASN A 25 3.25 -0.52 2.46
C ASN A 25 2.91 -1.65 3.44
N GLN A 26 2.67 -1.31 4.71
CA GLN A 26 2.22 -2.30 5.71
C GLN A 26 0.85 -2.87 5.34
N CYS A 27 -0.09 -2.03 4.92
CA CYS A 27 -1.41 -2.45 4.44
C CYS A 27 -1.29 -3.39 3.22
N TRP A 28 -0.44 -3.05 2.24
CA TRP A 28 -0.19 -3.92 1.08
C TRP A 28 0.36 -5.27 1.50
N ASN A 29 1.30 -5.31 2.42
CA ASN A 29 1.88 -6.56 2.90
C ASN A 29 0.84 -7.45 3.61
N PHE A 30 -0.04 -6.86 4.42
CA PHE A 30 -1.15 -7.59 5.04
C PHE A 30 -2.12 -8.15 3.98
N TYR A 31 -2.51 -7.33 3.01
CA TYR A 31 -3.40 -7.73 1.93
C TYR A 31 -2.80 -8.86 1.08
N ARG A 32 -1.51 -8.75 0.72
CA ARG A 32 -0.78 -9.80 -0.03
C ARG A 32 -0.77 -11.13 0.72
N LYS A 33 -0.41 -11.12 2.01
CA LYS A 33 -0.38 -12.33 2.85
C LYS A 33 -1.76 -12.99 2.98
N ARG A 34 -2.83 -12.21 3.04
CA ARG A 34 -4.20 -12.73 3.09
C ARG A 34 -4.63 -13.38 1.77
N ASN A 35 -4.14 -12.87 0.65
CA ASN A 35 -4.44 -13.43 -0.67
C ASN A 35 -3.55 -14.64 -1.02
N GLU A 36 -2.32 -14.71 -0.52
CA GLU A 36 -1.44 -15.89 -0.65
C GLU A 36 -2.02 -17.13 0.04
N LYS A 37 -2.74 -16.99 1.15
CA LYS A 37 -3.39 -18.11 1.86
C LYS A 37 -4.69 -18.60 1.22
N ARG A 38 -5.06 -18.07 0.06
CA ARG A 38 -6.30 -18.37 -0.67
C ARG A 38 -6.07 -18.99 -2.05
N SER A 39 -4.82 -19.24 -2.42
CA SER A 39 -4.41 -20.08 -3.57
C SER A 39 -3.81 -21.37 -3.06
#